data_AF-A0A255QQY9-F1
#
_entry.id   AF-A0A255QQY9-F1
#
_cell.length_a   1.000
_cell.length_b   1.000
_cell.length_c   1.000
_cell.angle_alpha   90.00
_cell.angle_beta   90.00
_cell.angle_gamma   90.00
#
_symmetry.space_group_name_H-M   'P 1'
#
loop_
_entity.id
_entity.type
_entity.pdbx_description
1 polymer ?
#
loop_
_entity_poly.entity_id
_entity_poly.type
_entity_poly.pdbx_seq_one_letter_code
_entity_poly.pdbx_strand_id
1 'polypeptide(L)'
;FCLTPLTGATSPLMLSAILLEAALFYALLTVRTKSVVTTYLTALAASGSLWQAMHFGDFSANSYLLCFGGLGLAILIGHRVFTSAEDETTDISTAIGGVGHLMLSISGIGCILMTLNRLWMGGFQGGTILLQIGFIVAALLTALMQPNADLRRWYRVLAIGEAFAMFLLVTFGLDLEAWQKTEIFVTALGLGLLLAAHVGWAHEQDRRSDWVTTGLAFGSLLTVAPLMLGMLGQRFGFYHEATGWRFVHEIGGLTVALLLLGSGILCRLRATTLVGGIATLTYVATLLVFVRLPDQLQHMAVYMMIGGGIFFVVALLLSIYRDYLLALPERVRTGKGLFRVLTWR
;
A
#
# COMPACT_ATOMS: atom_id res chain seq x y z
N PHE A 1 31.84 3.04 -6.68
CA PHE A 1 33.08 3.77 -6.99
C PHE A 1 33.46 4.61 -5.79
N CYS A 2 34.37 4.11 -4.97
CA CYS A 2 34.93 4.87 -3.84
C CYS A 2 36.15 5.60 -4.39
N LEU A 3 36.05 6.89 -4.67
CA LEU A 3 37.22 7.72 -4.93
C LEU A 3 37.92 7.93 -3.59
N THR A 4 38.79 7.01 -3.19
CA THR A 4 39.73 7.27 -2.10
C THR A 4 40.67 8.38 -2.56
N PRO A 5 40.73 9.53 -1.86
CA PRO A 5 41.59 10.64 -2.24
C PRO A 5 43.05 10.19 -2.15
N LEU A 6 43.76 10.26 -3.29
CA LEU A 6 45.16 9.85 -3.44
C LEU A 6 46.16 10.76 -2.70
N THR A 7 45.70 11.85 -2.09
CA THR A 7 46.54 12.77 -1.31
C THR A 7 45.75 13.37 -0.15
N GLY A 8 46.21 13.13 1.08
CA GLY A 8 45.90 13.87 2.33
C GLY A 8 44.49 14.45 2.49
N ALA A 9 43.59 13.67 3.12
CA ALA A 9 42.42 14.13 3.89
C ALA A 9 41.71 15.41 3.39
N THR A 10 41.25 15.42 2.14
CA THR A 10 40.21 16.38 1.77
C THR A 10 38.94 16.01 2.55
N SER A 11 38.48 16.90 3.44
CA SER A 11 37.31 16.63 4.25
C SER A 11 36.10 16.40 3.34
N PRO A 12 35.22 15.42 3.61
CA PRO A 12 34.02 15.19 2.81
C PRO A 12 33.16 16.46 2.63
N LEU A 13 33.20 17.37 3.60
CA LEU A 13 32.59 18.70 3.51
C LEU A 13 33.19 19.57 2.41
N MET A 14 34.51 19.59 2.24
CA MET A 14 35.15 20.38 1.19
C MET A 14 34.76 19.84 -0.20
N LEU A 15 34.72 18.52 -0.36
CA LEU A 15 34.24 17.91 -1.61
C LEU A 15 32.75 18.20 -1.84
N SER A 16 31.92 18.16 -0.78
CA SER A 16 30.51 18.55 -0.84
C SER A 16 30.33 20.00 -1.30
N ALA A 17 31.13 20.93 -0.77
CA ALA A 17 31.11 22.35 -1.15
C ALA A 17 31.52 22.57 -2.62
N ILE A 18 32.61 21.94 -3.07
CA ILE A 18 33.07 22.02 -4.47
C ILE A 18 32.00 21.49 -5.43
N LEU A 19 31.37 20.36 -5.08
CA LEU A 19 30.29 19.80 -5.90
C LEU A 19 29.03 20.68 -5.88
N LEU A 20 28.73 21.36 -4.77
CA LEU A 20 27.64 22.33 -4.69
C LEU A 20 27.91 23.54 -5.58
N GLU A 21 29.13 24.08 -5.55
CA GLU A 21 29.55 25.18 -6.43
C GLU A 21 29.44 24.77 -7.90
N ALA A 22 29.88 23.56 -8.25
CA ALA A 22 29.71 23.02 -9.60
C ALA A 22 28.23 22.88 -9.98
N ALA A 23 27.37 22.44 -9.06
CA ALA A 23 25.93 22.36 -9.29
C ALA A 23 25.32 23.74 -9.55
N LEU A 24 25.68 24.75 -8.75
CA LEU A 24 25.23 26.13 -8.94
C LEU A 24 25.71 26.71 -10.28
N PHE A 25 26.97 26.44 -10.64
CA PHE A 25 27.52 26.85 -11.93
C PHE A 25 26.75 26.24 -13.10
N TYR A 26 26.49 24.93 -13.09
CA TYR A 26 25.71 24.28 -14.14
C TYR A 26 24.24 24.69 -14.13
N ALA A 27 23.66 25.02 -12.97
CA ALA A 27 22.30 25.55 -12.87
C ALA A 27 22.20 26.91 -13.57
N LEU A 28 23.13 27.83 -13.28
CA LEU A 28 23.21 29.14 -13.95
C LEU A 28 23.46 28.98 -15.45
N LEU A 29 24.33 28.04 -15.84
CA LEU A 29 24.58 27.74 -17.24
C LEU A 29 23.34 27.18 -17.95
N THR A 30 22.53 26.38 -17.26
CA THR A 30 21.26 25.85 -17.77
C THR A 30 20.26 26.98 -18.04
N VAL A 31 20.13 27.94 -17.12
CA VAL A 31 19.28 29.13 -17.30
C VAL A 31 19.70 29.92 -18.54
N ARG A 32 21.00 30.05 -18.80
CA ARG A 32 21.53 30.82 -19.93
C ARG A 32 21.45 30.07 -21.27
N THR A 33 21.86 28.80 -21.29
CA THR A 33 22.06 28.04 -22.53
C THR A 33 20.86 27.20 -22.92
N LYS A 34 19.92 26.99 -22.00
CA LYS A 34 18.75 26.13 -22.19
C LYS A 34 19.13 24.68 -22.58
N SER A 35 20.30 24.22 -22.14
CA SER A 35 20.83 22.90 -22.52
C SER A 35 20.33 21.78 -21.59
N VAL A 36 19.92 20.67 -22.19
CA VAL A 36 19.57 19.42 -21.49
C VAL A 36 20.76 18.84 -20.74
N VAL A 37 21.95 18.90 -21.35
CA VAL A 37 23.17 18.32 -20.78
C VAL A 37 23.54 19.01 -19.47
N THR A 38 23.43 20.34 -19.42
CA THR A 38 23.75 21.10 -18.20
C THR A 38 22.76 20.83 -17.09
N THR A 39 21.51 20.48 -17.40
CA THR A 39 20.51 20.06 -16.42
C THR A 39 20.92 18.76 -15.75
N TYR A 40 21.34 17.75 -16.52
CA TYR A 40 21.83 16.48 -15.96
C TYR A 40 23.13 16.66 -15.16
N LEU A 41 24.07 17.49 -15.63
CA LEU A 41 25.30 17.79 -14.90
C LEU A 41 25.01 18.50 -13.57
N THR A 42 24.04 19.43 -13.56
CA THR A 42 23.55 20.09 -12.33
C THR A 42 23.04 19.05 -11.33
N ALA A 43 22.17 18.15 -11.79
CA ALA A 43 21.59 17.10 -10.95
C ALA A 43 22.64 16.13 -10.41
N LEU A 44 23.61 15.73 -11.23
CA LEU A 44 24.72 14.87 -10.82
C LEU A 44 25.61 15.55 -9.78
N ALA A 45 25.99 16.81 -10.00
CA ALA A 45 26.82 17.57 -9.06
C ALA A 45 26.07 17.81 -7.73
N ALA A 46 24.80 18.19 -7.78
CA ALA A 46 23.97 18.36 -6.59
C ALA A 46 23.79 17.04 -5.81
N SER A 47 23.55 15.93 -6.52
CA SER A 47 23.44 14.61 -5.92
C SER A 47 24.75 14.16 -5.26
N GLY A 48 25.89 14.43 -5.91
CA GLY A 48 27.21 14.17 -5.36
C GLY A 48 27.50 15.01 -4.12
N SER A 49 27.16 16.29 -4.15
CA SER A 49 27.31 17.20 -3.00
C SER A 49 26.51 16.71 -1.79
N LEU A 50 25.23 16.38 -2.01
CA LEU A 50 24.34 15.85 -0.99
C LEU A 50 24.86 14.53 -0.42
N TRP A 51 25.30 13.61 -1.28
CA TRP A 51 25.90 12.35 -0.84
C TRP A 51 27.08 12.59 0.10
N GLN A 52 27.99 13.50 -0.25
CA GLN A 52 29.16 13.83 0.58
C GLN A 52 28.77 14.49 1.91
N ALA A 53 27.76 15.35 1.91
CA ALA A 53 27.24 15.97 3.13
C ALA A 53 26.61 14.91 4.07
N MET A 54 25.83 13.99 3.52
CA MET A 54 25.24 12.88 4.28
C MET A 54 26.32 11.89 4.77
N HIS A 55 27.40 11.72 4.02
CA HIS A 55 28.52 10.89 4.44
C HIS A 55 29.25 11.50 5.63
N PHE A 56 29.48 12.81 5.61
CA PHE A 56 30.06 13.52 6.73
C PHE A 56 29.23 13.42 8.01
N GLY A 57 27.90 13.44 7.88
CA GLY A 57 26.98 13.34 9.02
C GLY A 57 26.71 11.92 9.52
N ASP A 58 27.45 10.90 9.04
CA ASP A 58 27.25 9.48 9.38
C ASP A 58 25.78 9.01 9.25
N PHE A 59 25.08 9.51 8.23
CA PHE A 59 23.69 9.14 8.00
C PHE A 59 23.55 7.66 7.67
N SER A 60 22.45 7.04 8.10
CA SER A 60 22.16 5.64 7.80
C SER A 60 21.87 5.42 6.31
N ALA A 61 22.10 4.21 5.79
CA ALA A 61 21.75 3.85 4.42
C ALA A 61 20.26 4.15 4.07
N ASN A 62 19.35 3.96 5.04
CA ASN A 62 17.93 4.27 4.89
C ASN A 62 17.72 5.76 4.62
N SER A 63 18.50 6.62 5.29
CA SER A 63 18.43 8.07 5.13
C SER A 63 18.84 8.50 3.73
N TYR A 64 19.88 7.89 3.14
CA TYR A 64 20.28 8.19 1.76
C TYR A 64 19.14 7.89 0.78
N LEU A 65 18.56 6.70 0.86
CA LEU A 65 17.45 6.31 -0.02
C LEU A 65 16.28 7.29 0.15
N LEU A 66 15.87 7.57 1.39
CA LEU A 66 14.77 8.50 1.67
C LEU A 66 15.06 9.91 1.12
N CYS A 67 16.29 10.40 1.24
CA CYS A 67 16.67 11.73 0.79
C CYS A 67 16.63 11.82 -0.74
N PHE A 68 17.24 10.88 -1.46
CA PHE A 68 17.23 10.87 -2.93
C PHE A 68 15.83 10.59 -3.50
N GLY A 69 15.08 9.67 -2.91
CA GLY A 69 13.70 9.39 -3.30
C GLY A 69 12.77 10.58 -3.03
N GLY A 70 12.91 11.20 -1.86
CA GLY A 70 12.17 12.40 -1.47
C GLY A 70 12.48 13.60 -2.36
N LEU A 71 13.74 13.83 -2.71
CA LEU A 71 14.13 14.87 -3.67
C LEU A 71 13.59 14.58 -5.07
N GLY A 72 13.66 13.34 -5.55
CA GLY A 72 13.07 12.95 -6.82
C GLY A 72 11.56 13.23 -6.86
N LEU A 73 10.83 12.85 -5.80
CA LEU A 73 9.41 13.14 -5.67
C LEU A 73 9.12 14.66 -5.60
N ALA A 74 9.92 15.42 -4.83
CA ALA A 74 9.77 16.86 -4.72
C ALA A 74 10.00 17.58 -6.05
N ILE A 75 10.99 17.15 -6.83
CA ILE A 75 11.25 17.66 -8.19
C ILE A 75 10.04 17.38 -9.10
N LEU A 76 9.47 16.16 -9.05
CA LEU A 76 8.30 15.81 -9.86
C LEU A 76 7.04 16.61 -9.47
N ILE A 77 6.83 16.84 -8.17
CA ILE A 77 5.73 17.68 -7.68
C ILE A 77 5.94 19.13 -8.11
N GLY A 78 7.14 19.67 -7.91
CA GLY A 78 7.49 21.02 -8.34
C GLY A 78 7.34 21.20 -9.85
N HIS A 79 7.84 20.25 -10.63
CA HIS A 79 7.65 20.22 -12.08
C HIS A 79 6.17 20.25 -12.45
N ARG A 80 5.32 19.44 -11.81
CA ARG A 80 3.89 19.44 -12.09
C ARG A 80 3.17 20.74 -11.72
N VAL A 81 3.60 21.41 -10.65
CA VAL A 81 2.96 22.64 -10.15
C VAL A 81 3.41 23.88 -10.93
N PHE A 82 4.68 23.96 -11.32
CA PHE A 82 5.25 25.16 -11.94
C PHE A 82 5.27 25.14 -13.46
N THR A 83 5.16 23.97 -14.10
CA THR A 83 5.18 23.90 -15.57
C THR A 83 3.79 24.20 -16.13
N SER A 84 3.66 25.31 -16.86
CA SER A 84 2.44 25.63 -17.59
C SER A 84 2.29 24.73 -18.82
N ALA A 85 1.05 24.53 -19.31
CA ALA A 85 0.78 23.69 -20.48
C ALA A 85 1.58 24.11 -21.74
N GLU A 86 1.93 25.40 -21.86
CA GLU A 86 2.77 25.92 -22.95
C GLU A 86 4.26 25.59 -22.79
N ASP A 87 4.74 25.35 -21.57
CA ASP A 87 6.15 25.06 -21.26
C ASP A 87 6.48 23.56 -21.25
N GLU A 88 5.46 22.67 -21.29
CA GLU A 88 5.64 21.21 -21.32
C GLU A 88 6.44 20.74 -22.56
N THR A 89 6.51 21.54 -23.62
CA THR A 89 7.23 21.18 -24.86
C THR A 89 8.72 21.55 -24.84
N THR A 90 9.23 22.16 -23.77
CA THR A 90 10.65 22.53 -23.72
C THR A 90 11.54 21.35 -23.33
N ASP A 91 12.67 21.19 -24.03
CA ASP A 91 13.65 20.12 -23.74
C ASP A 91 14.19 20.17 -22.30
N ILE A 92 14.25 21.36 -21.69
CA ILE A 92 14.67 21.52 -20.28
C ILE A 92 13.63 20.94 -19.34
N SER A 93 12.35 21.23 -19.57
CA SER A 93 11.25 20.74 -18.74
C SER A 93 11.22 19.21 -18.72
N THR A 94 11.42 18.58 -19.88
CA THR A 94 11.53 17.12 -19.99
C THR A 94 12.77 16.59 -19.27
N ALA A 95 13.91 17.29 -19.33
CA ALA A 95 15.13 16.91 -18.60
C ALA A 95 14.95 16.99 -17.07
N ILE A 96 14.31 18.04 -16.55
CA ILE A 96 14.02 18.20 -15.11
C ILE A 96 13.11 17.07 -14.63
N GLY A 97 12.02 16.79 -15.36
CA GLY A 97 11.15 15.66 -15.06
C GLY A 97 11.90 14.32 -15.12
N GLY A 98 12.78 14.15 -16.12
CA GLY A 98 13.65 12.98 -16.27
C GLY A 98 14.57 12.75 -15.07
N VAL A 99 15.21 13.80 -14.54
CA VAL A 99 16.02 13.73 -13.32
C VAL A 99 15.18 13.27 -12.13
N GLY A 100 14.00 13.87 -11.92
CA GLY A 100 13.09 13.48 -10.83
C GLY A 100 12.69 12.01 -10.93
N HIS A 101 12.36 11.54 -12.13
CA HIS A 101 12.02 10.14 -12.38
C HIS A 101 13.19 9.18 -12.12
N LEU A 102 14.39 9.53 -12.57
CA LEU A 102 15.60 8.73 -12.36
C LEU A 102 15.94 8.62 -10.88
N MET A 103 15.96 9.73 -10.15
CA MET A 103 16.26 9.73 -8.71
C MET A 103 15.27 8.85 -7.94
N LEU A 104 13.97 9.07 -8.13
CA LEU A 104 12.94 8.28 -7.44
C LEU A 104 13.01 6.79 -7.81
N SER A 105 13.23 6.46 -9.08
CA SER A 105 13.30 5.06 -9.53
C SER A 105 14.53 4.34 -9.01
N ILE A 106 15.71 4.99 -9.05
CA ILE A 106 16.95 4.41 -8.52
C ILE A 106 16.83 4.21 -7.00
N SER A 107 16.25 5.17 -6.29
CA SER A 107 16.02 5.03 -4.85
C SER A 107 15.00 3.93 -4.51
N GLY A 108 13.91 3.80 -5.27
CA GLY A 108 12.93 2.72 -5.08
C GLY A 108 13.54 1.33 -5.34
N ILE A 109 14.29 1.16 -6.44
CA ILE A 109 15.03 -0.08 -6.71
C ILE A 109 16.07 -0.35 -5.61
N GLY A 110 16.82 0.67 -5.19
CA GLY A 110 17.75 0.58 -4.08
C GLY A 110 17.07 0.14 -2.78
N CYS A 111 15.83 0.59 -2.56
CA CYS A 111 15.00 0.20 -1.43
C CYS A 111 14.62 -1.28 -1.47
N ILE A 112 14.24 -1.79 -2.65
CA ILE A 112 13.97 -3.23 -2.86
C ILE A 112 15.24 -4.04 -2.57
N LEU A 113 16.38 -3.67 -3.17
CA LEU A 113 17.64 -4.38 -3.00
C LEU A 113 18.12 -4.39 -1.54
N MET A 114 17.99 -3.26 -0.85
CA MET A 114 18.32 -3.17 0.58
C MET A 114 17.43 -4.07 1.43
N THR A 115 16.13 -4.14 1.10
CA THR A 115 15.17 -5.01 1.79
C THR A 115 15.52 -6.48 1.59
N LEU A 116 15.85 -6.89 0.38
CA LEU A 116 16.29 -8.25 0.07
C LEU A 116 17.63 -8.59 0.75
N ASN A 117 18.56 -7.64 0.81
CA ASN A 117 19.83 -7.84 1.52
C ASN A 117 19.62 -8.02 3.03
N ARG A 118 18.72 -7.25 3.64
CA ARG A 118 18.37 -7.40 5.07
C ARG A 118 17.70 -8.74 5.34
N LEU A 119 16.83 -9.17 4.43
CA LEU A 119 16.20 -10.48 4.50
C LEU A 119 17.24 -11.60 4.46
N TRP A 120 18.23 -11.50 3.58
CA TRP A 120 19.32 -12.47 3.48
C TRP A 120 20.18 -12.52 4.76
N MET A 121 20.43 -11.37 5.38
CA MET A 121 21.19 -11.26 6.63
C MET A 121 20.39 -11.63 7.89
N GLY A 122 19.11 -12.03 7.75
CA GLY A 122 18.23 -12.34 8.89
C GLY A 122 17.89 -11.12 9.77
N GLY A 123 18.06 -9.91 9.25
CA GLY A 123 17.87 -8.68 10.02
C GLY A 123 16.49 -8.06 9.81
N PHE A 124 15.65 -8.08 10.84
CA PHE A 124 14.41 -7.30 10.86
C PHE A 124 14.64 -5.96 11.57
N GLN A 125 14.39 -4.85 10.87
CA GLN A 125 14.37 -3.52 11.47
C GLN A 125 13.11 -2.78 11.02
N GLY A 126 12.32 -2.31 11.98
CA GLY A 126 11.07 -1.57 11.69
C GLY A 126 11.27 -0.35 10.79
N GLY A 127 12.45 0.29 10.85
CA GLY A 127 12.79 1.42 9.98
C GLY A 127 12.76 1.08 8.48
N THR A 128 13.05 -0.16 8.08
CA THR A 128 12.96 -0.58 6.67
C THR A 128 11.52 -0.71 6.22
N ILE A 129 10.61 -1.18 7.08
CA ILE A 129 9.18 -1.25 6.75
C ILE A 129 8.65 0.16 6.49
N LEU A 130 8.95 1.11 7.37
CA LEU A 130 8.50 2.49 7.21
C LEU A 130 9.04 3.12 5.91
N LEU A 131 10.31 2.85 5.59
CA LEU A 131 10.92 3.28 4.33
C LEU A 131 10.18 2.69 3.12
N GLN A 132 9.89 1.39 3.13
CA GLN A 132 9.14 0.69 2.08
C GLN A 132 7.74 1.26 1.90
N ILE A 133 7.02 1.53 2.99
CA ILE A 133 5.71 2.19 2.92
C ILE A 133 5.84 3.56 2.26
N GLY A 134 6.86 4.35 2.64
CA GLY A 134 7.13 5.66 2.05
C GLY A 134 7.35 5.59 0.53
N PHE A 135 8.14 4.63 0.07
CA PHE A 135 8.39 4.44 -1.37
C PHE A 135 7.17 3.91 -2.14
N ILE A 136 6.38 2.99 -1.55
CA ILE A 136 5.15 2.50 -2.16
C ILE A 136 4.19 3.68 -2.39
N VAL A 137 4.03 4.55 -1.38
CA VAL A 137 3.20 5.75 -1.47
C VAL A 137 3.77 6.71 -2.52
N ALA A 138 5.08 6.98 -2.52
CA ALA A 138 5.72 7.86 -3.49
C ALA A 138 5.55 7.36 -4.94
N ALA A 139 5.71 6.05 -5.18
CA ALA A 139 5.52 5.42 -6.47
C ALA A 139 4.05 5.51 -6.93
N LEU A 140 3.09 5.23 -6.04
CA LEU A 140 1.66 5.34 -6.36
C LEU A 140 1.24 6.79 -6.65
N LEU A 141 1.70 7.77 -5.84
CA LEU A 141 1.46 9.19 -6.08
C LEU A 141 2.03 9.62 -7.43
N THR A 142 3.26 9.21 -7.74
CA THR A 142 3.88 9.53 -9.03
C THR A 142 3.11 8.88 -10.19
N ALA A 143 2.66 7.64 -10.03
CA ALA A 143 1.83 6.96 -11.04
C ALA A 143 0.51 7.69 -11.31
N LEU A 144 -0.09 8.31 -10.29
CA LEU A 144 -1.32 9.11 -10.43
C LEU A 144 -1.07 10.45 -11.11
N MET A 145 0.08 11.07 -10.85
CA MET A 145 0.44 12.37 -11.42
C MET A 145 0.87 12.27 -12.89
N GLN A 146 1.36 11.11 -13.33
CA GLN A 146 2.02 10.98 -14.62
C GLN A 146 1.04 10.88 -15.81
N PRO A 147 1.13 11.77 -16.81
CA PRO A 147 0.30 11.70 -18.02
C PRO A 147 0.72 10.52 -18.91
N ASN A 148 2.03 10.31 -19.10
CA ASN A 148 2.59 9.25 -19.93
C ASN A 148 2.23 7.86 -19.37
N ALA A 149 1.57 7.04 -20.21
CA ALA A 149 1.11 5.70 -19.86
C ALA A 149 2.25 4.75 -19.48
N ASP A 150 3.42 4.85 -20.11
CA ASP A 150 4.55 3.94 -19.87
C ASP A 150 5.20 4.22 -18.52
N LEU A 151 5.43 5.49 -18.20
CA LEU A 151 5.94 5.88 -16.88
C LEU A 151 4.93 5.56 -15.77
N ARG A 152 3.62 5.75 -16.02
CA ARG A 152 2.57 5.33 -15.09
C ARG A 152 2.57 3.82 -14.86
N ARG A 153 2.81 3.01 -15.90
CA ARG A 153 2.99 1.55 -15.77
C ARG A 153 4.24 1.21 -14.98
N TRP A 154 5.37 1.86 -15.26
CA TRP A 154 6.63 1.67 -14.53
C TRP A 154 6.45 1.88 -13.03
N TYR A 155 5.85 2.99 -12.60
CA TYR A 155 5.65 3.25 -11.17
C TYR A 155 4.67 2.30 -10.50
N ARG A 156 3.66 1.79 -11.22
CA ARG A 156 2.80 0.71 -10.70
C ARG A 156 3.60 -0.57 -10.49
N VAL A 157 4.46 -0.95 -11.45
CA VAL A 157 5.34 -2.11 -11.34
C VAL A 157 6.31 -1.94 -10.17
N LEU A 158 6.90 -0.75 -10.01
CA LEU A 158 7.80 -0.43 -8.91
C LEU A 158 7.08 -0.56 -7.55
N ALA A 159 5.88 0.02 -7.41
CA ALA A 159 5.08 -0.09 -6.19
C ALA A 159 4.72 -1.55 -5.85
N ILE A 160 4.38 -2.36 -6.86
CA ILE A 160 4.12 -3.80 -6.69
C ILE A 160 5.40 -4.52 -6.24
N GLY A 161 6.55 -4.21 -6.85
CA GLY A 161 7.84 -4.78 -6.47
C GLY A 161 8.24 -4.44 -5.04
N GLU A 162 8.01 -3.20 -4.61
CA GLU A 162 8.26 -2.75 -3.23
C GLU A 162 7.30 -3.39 -2.23
N ALA A 163 6.01 -3.49 -2.55
CA ALA A 163 5.03 -4.18 -1.73
C ALA A 163 5.37 -5.67 -1.58
N PHE A 164 5.84 -6.31 -2.66
CA PHE A 164 6.29 -7.70 -2.63
C PHE A 164 7.55 -7.87 -1.78
N ALA A 165 8.55 -6.99 -1.94
CA ALA A 165 9.75 -7.02 -1.11
C ALA A 165 9.44 -6.79 0.38
N MET A 166 8.55 -5.86 0.70
CA MET A 166 8.07 -5.62 2.06
C MET A 166 7.35 -6.85 2.62
N PHE A 167 6.49 -7.48 1.82
CA PHE A 167 5.79 -8.72 2.20
C PHE A 167 6.77 -9.84 2.53
N LEU A 168 7.82 -10.04 1.70
CA LEU A 168 8.87 -11.01 1.98
C LEU A 168 9.62 -10.67 3.28
N LEU A 169 9.99 -9.41 3.48
CA LEU A 169 10.67 -8.97 4.69
C LEU A 169 9.85 -9.23 5.95
N VAL A 170 8.55 -8.95 5.93
CA VAL A 170 7.67 -9.21 7.08
C VAL A 170 7.51 -10.71 7.31
N THR A 171 7.29 -11.49 6.25
CA THR A 171 7.02 -12.94 6.36
C THR A 171 8.25 -13.72 6.81
N PHE A 172 9.43 -13.39 6.29
CA PHE A 172 10.65 -14.15 6.57
C PHE A 172 11.58 -13.47 7.57
N GLY A 173 11.47 -12.15 7.76
CA GLY A 173 12.28 -11.41 8.73
C GLY A 173 11.75 -11.47 10.16
N LEU A 174 10.44 -11.69 10.35
CA LEU A 174 9.90 -11.92 11.69
C LEU A 174 10.18 -13.37 12.14
N ASP A 175 10.54 -13.53 13.40
CA ASP A 175 10.68 -14.81 14.10
C ASP A 175 9.30 -15.42 14.39
N LEU A 176 8.58 -15.73 13.33
CA LEU A 176 7.26 -16.37 13.36
C LEU A 176 7.38 -17.87 13.16
N GLU A 177 6.48 -18.60 13.80
CA GLU A 177 6.34 -20.04 13.60
C GLU A 177 5.90 -20.35 12.16
N ALA A 178 6.21 -21.54 11.66
CA ALA A 178 5.95 -21.91 10.27
C ALA A 178 4.45 -21.80 9.89
N TRP A 179 3.55 -22.09 10.83
CA TRP A 179 2.11 -21.96 10.60
C TRP A 179 1.66 -20.49 10.53
N GLN A 180 2.23 -19.59 11.34
CA GLN A 180 1.97 -18.14 11.27
C GLN A 180 2.43 -17.56 9.93
N LYS A 181 3.61 -18.00 9.44
CA LYS A 181 4.10 -17.63 8.12
C LYS A 181 3.16 -18.09 7.01
N THR A 182 2.64 -19.31 7.13
CA THR A 182 1.63 -19.86 6.22
C THR A 182 0.35 -19.03 6.26
N GLU A 183 -0.09 -18.63 7.46
CA GLU A 183 -1.26 -17.78 7.68
C GLU A 183 -1.12 -16.42 6.95
N ILE A 184 0.01 -15.73 7.16
CA ILE A 184 0.33 -14.47 6.49
C ILE A 184 0.33 -14.66 4.97
N PHE A 185 0.98 -15.72 4.49
CA PHE A 185 1.12 -15.97 3.06
C PHE A 185 -0.23 -16.21 2.39
N VAL A 186 -1.06 -17.07 2.98
CA VAL A 186 -2.40 -17.38 2.47
C VAL A 186 -3.29 -16.13 2.53
N THR A 187 -3.23 -15.36 3.62
CA THR A 187 -4.01 -14.12 3.79
C THR A 187 -3.62 -13.08 2.73
N ALA A 188 -2.32 -12.87 2.52
CA ALA A 188 -1.80 -11.91 1.55
C ALA A 188 -2.12 -12.32 0.11
N LEU A 189 -2.01 -13.62 -0.22
CA LEU A 189 -2.43 -14.14 -1.51
C LEU A 189 -3.93 -13.91 -1.75
N GLY A 190 -4.76 -14.18 -0.72
CA GLY A 190 -6.18 -13.89 -0.75
C GLY A 190 -6.47 -12.41 -1.01
N LEU A 191 -5.77 -11.51 -0.32
CA LEU A 191 -5.91 -10.06 -0.50
C LEU A 191 -5.53 -9.63 -1.92
N GLY A 192 -4.43 -10.17 -2.46
CA GLY A 192 -4.00 -9.92 -3.83
C GLY A 192 -5.05 -10.34 -4.87
N LEU A 193 -5.61 -11.55 -4.72
CA LEU A 193 -6.69 -12.04 -5.57
C LEU A 193 -7.95 -11.17 -5.43
N LEU A 194 -8.30 -10.78 -4.20
CA LEU A 194 -9.47 -9.96 -3.92
C LEU A 194 -9.35 -8.56 -4.55
N LEU A 195 -8.19 -7.91 -4.42
CA LEU A 195 -7.92 -6.61 -5.03
C LEU A 195 -7.96 -6.70 -6.56
N ALA A 196 -7.30 -7.70 -7.15
CA ALA A 196 -7.33 -7.92 -8.59
C ALA A 196 -8.76 -8.16 -9.11
N ALA A 197 -9.57 -8.91 -8.35
CA ALA A 197 -10.95 -9.18 -8.71
C ALA A 197 -11.86 -7.95 -8.56
N HIS A 198 -11.67 -7.09 -7.56
CA HIS A 198 -12.40 -5.82 -7.44
C HIS A 198 -12.03 -4.84 -8.56
N VAL A 199 -10.74 -4.77 -8.93
CA VAL A 199 -10.31 -3.98 -10.09
C VAL A 199 -10.90 -4.53 -11.38
N GLY A 200 -10.88 -5.86 -11.57
CA GLY A 200 -11.50 -6.51 -12.71
C GLY A 200 -13.01 -6.25 -12.79
N TRP A 201 -13.70 -6.30 -11.65
CA TRP A 201 -15.12 -5.95 -11.53
C TRP A 201 -15.39 -4.49 -11.93
N ALA A 202 -14.55 -3.54 -11.51
CA ALA A 202 -14.73 -2.13 -11.85
C ALA A 202 -14.57 -1.83 -13.37
N HIS A 203 -13.80 -2.66 -14.09
CA HIS A 203 -13.61 -2.53 -15.54
C HIS A 203 -14.68 -3.26 -16.36
N GLU A 204 -15.58 -3.99 -15.71
CA GLU A 204 -16.53 -4.89 -16.35
C GLU A 204 -17.77 -4.13 -16.81
N GLN A 205 -17.72 -3.57 -18.02
CA GLN A 205 -18.80 -2.70 -18.52
C GLN A 205 -20.03 -3.47 -19.02
N ASP A 206 -19.87 -4.66 -19.64
CA ASP A 206 -21.01 -5.42 -20.20
C ASP A 206 -20.88 -6.96 -20.18
N ARG A 207 -19.67 -7.51 -20.08
CA ARG A 207 -19.45 -8.97 -20.16
C ARG A 207 -19.03 -9.53 -18.81
N ARG A 208 -19.87 -10.42 -18.27
CA ARG A 208 -19.57 -11.17 -17.06
C ARG A 208 -18.37 -12.09 -17.31
N SER A 209 -17.28 -11.88 -16.57
CA SER A 209 -16.07 -12.70 -16.54
C SER A 209 -16.12 -13.66 -15.35
N ASP A 210 -15.97 -14.95 -15.63
CA ASP A 210 -15.95 -15.97 -14.58
C ASP A 210 -14.73 -15.80 -13.66
N TRP A 211 -13.61 -15.31 -14.20
CA TRP A 211 -12.40 -15.04 -13.43
C TRP A 211 -12.63 -14.04 -12.28
N VAL A 212 -13.42 -12.98 -12.51
CA VAL A 212 -13.75 -12.00 -11.46
C VAL A 212 -14.56 -12.66 -10.34
N THR A 213 -15.55 -13.47 -10.70
CA THR A 213 -16.41 -14.16 -9.71
C THR A 213 -15.58 -15.15 -8.88
N THR A 214 -14.75 -15.95 -9.55
CA THR A 214 -13.84 -16.92 -8.92
C THR A 214 -12.81 -16.22 -8.05
N GLY A 215 -12.21 -15.12 -8.53
CA GLY A 215 -11.24 -14.32 -7.77
C GLY A 215 -11.84 -13.68 -6.52
N LEU A 216 -13.07 -13.17 -6.57
CA LEU A 216 -13.78 -12.65 -5.39
C LEU A 216 -14.06 -13.76 -4.36
N ALA A 217 -14.49 -14.95 -4.82
CA ALA A 217 -14.79 -16.08 -3.95
C ALA A 217 -13.55 -16.65 -3.28
N PHE A 218 -12.52 -17.02 -4.05
CA PHE A 218 -11.27 -17.54 -3.49
C PHE A 218 -10.48 -16.48 -2.73
N GLY A 219 -10.44 -15.23 -3.23
CA GLY A 219 -9.78 -14.13 -2.54
C GLY A 219 -10.37 -13.89 -1.15
N SER A 220 -11.70 -13.78 -1.05
CA SER A 220 -12.36 -13.58 0.25
C SER A 220 -12.15 -14.75 1.21
N LEU A 221 -12.24 -15.98 0.71
CA LEU A 221 -12.01 -17.19 1.52
C LEU A 221 -10.56 -17.26 2.02
N LEU A 222 -9.57 -17.09 1.15
CA LEU A 222 -8.16 -17.16 1.51
C LEU A 222 -7.72 -16.00 2.40
N THR A 223 -8.38 -14.84 2.35
CA THR A 223 -8.10 -13.74 3.29
C THR A 223 -8.66 -14.04 4.68
N VAL A 224 -9.90 -14.53 4.77
CA VAL A 224 -10.61 -14.67 6.05
C VAL A 224 -10.32 -15.98 6.76
N ALA A 225 -10.32 -17.09 6.03
CA ALA A 225 -10.20 -18.43 6.61
C ALA A 225 -8.96 -18.58 7.51
N PRO A 226 -7.74 -18.21 7.09
CA PRO A 226 -6.56 -18.31 7.97
C PRO A 226 -6.72 -17.50 9.27
N LEU A 227 -7.17 -16.25 9.20
CA LEU A 227 -7.39 -15.39 10.37
C LEU A 227 -8.45 -15.97 11.32
N MET A 228 -9.54 -16.49 10.76
CA MET A 228 -10.62 -17.09 11.55
C MET A 228 -10.21 -18.42 12.17
N LEU A 229 -9.44 -19.25 11.46
CA LEU A 229 -8.90 -20.50 12.00
C LEU A 229 -7.91 -20.23 13.13
N GLY A 230 -7.04 -19.23 12.98
CA GLY A 230 -6.13 -18.80 14.05
C GLY A 230 -6.90 -18.32 15.28
N MET A 231 -7.85 -17.39 15.10
CA MET A 231 -8.71 -16.91 16.18
C MET A 231 -9.47 -18.06 16.88
N LEU A 232 -10.08 -18.98 16.13
CA LEU A 232 -10.76 -20.14 16.71
C LEU A 232 -9.78 -21.04 17.46
N GLY A 233 -8.63 -21.32 16.85
CA GLY A 233 -7.53 -22.09 17.42
C GLY A 233 -7.13 -21.58 18.81
N GLN A 234 -6.94 -20.27 18.90
CA GLN A 234 -6.64 -19.57 20.14
C GLN A 234 -7.79 -19.66 21.16
N ARG A 235 -9.04 -19.40 20.75
CA ARG A 235 -10.21 -19.42 21.64
C ARG A 235 -10.48 -20.81 22.22
N PHE A 236 -10.26 -21.87 21.45
CA PHE A 236 -10.37 -23.26 21.91
C PHE A 236 -9.16 -23.75 22.71
N GLY A 237 -8.11 -22.93 22.85
CA GLY A 237 -6.91 -23.28 23.62
C GLY A 237 -6.03 -24.33 22.95
N PHE A 238 -6.10 -24.48 21.62
CA PHE A 238 -5.23 -25.41 20.90
C PHE A 238 -3.75 -25.02 20.97
N TYR A 239 -3.46 -23.73 21.18
CA TYR A 239 -2.11 -23.22 21.36
C TYR A 239 -2.12 -21.86 22.10
N HIS A 240 -0.99 -21.48 22.70
CA HIS A 240 -0.81 -20.22 23.41
C HIS A 240 0.09 -19.29 22.60
N GLU A 241 -0.46 -18.16 22.17
CA GLU A 241 0.28 -17.20 21.36
C GLU A 241 0.91 -16.08 22.19
N ALA A 242 1.98 -15.49 21.64
CA ALA A 242 2.46 -14.20 22.09
C ALA A 242 1.36 -13.13 21.96
N THR A 243 1.33 -12.18 22.90
CA THR A 243 0.31 -11.13 23.01
C THR A 243 0.08 -10.33 21.72
N GLY A 244 1.12 -10.14 20.88
CA GLY A 244 1.01 -9.43 19.62
C GLY A 244 0.20 -10.16 18.54
N TRP A 245 0.37 -11.48 18.41
CA TRP A 245 -0.35 -12.26 17.38
C TRP A 245 -1.84 -12.35 17.66
N ARG A 246 -2.20 -12.41 18.96
CA ARG A 246 -3.58 -12.31 19.43
C ARG A 246 -4.30 -11.07 18.90
N PHE A 247 -3.64 -9.91 18.88
CA PHE A 247 -4.23 -8.69 18.36
C PHE A 247 -4.51 -8.78 16.86
N VAL A 248 -3.66 -9.48 16.10
CA VAL A 248 -3.86 -9.70 14.65
C VAL A 248 -5.12 -10.53 14.41
N HIS A 249 -5.34 -11.60 15.17
CA HIS A 249 -6.54 -12.42 15.03
C HIS A 249 -7.81 -11.72 15.52
N GLU A 250 -7.74 -11.04 16.66
CA GLU A 250 -8.91 -10.39 17.25
C GLU A 250 -9.33 -9.14 16.47
N ILE A 251 -8.42 -8.18 16.29
CA ILE A 251 -8.72 -6.91 15.61
C ILE A 251 -8.63 -7.08 14.10
N GLY A 252 -7.59 -7.72 13.60
CA GLY A 252 -7.38 -7.90 12.17
C GLY A 252 -8.45 -8.80 11.54
N GLY A 253 -8.76 -9.93 12.16
CA GLY A 253 -9.82 -10.84 11.70
C GLY A 253 -11.18 -10.14 11.61
N LEU A 254 -11.59 -9.42 12.66
CA LEU A 254 -12.84 -8.65 12.65
C LEU A 254 -12.83 -7.53 11.61
N THR A 255 -11.73 -6.78 11.50
CA THR A 255 -11.59 -5.69 10.54
C THR A 255 -11.75 -6.20 9.11
N VAL A 256 -11.06 -7.29 8.76
CA VAL A 256 -11.16 -7.93 7.44
C VAL A 256 -12.58 -8.43 7.19
N ALA A 257 -13.23 -9.08 8.16
CA ALA A 257 -14.60 -9.56 8.03
C ALA A 257 -15.59 -8.42 7.73
N LEU A 258 -15.48 -7.30 8.48
CA LEU A 258 -16.32 -6.12 8.27
C LEU A 258 -16.04 -5.43 6.94
N LEU A 259 -14.78 -5.34 6.51
CA LEU A 259 -14.42 -4.78 5.21
C LEU A 259 -14.98 -5.61 4.06
N LEU A 260 -14.96 -6.94 4.16
CA LEU A 260 -15.55 -7.82 3.15
C LEU A 260 -17.07 -7.73 3.13
N LEU A 261 -17.70 -7.67 4.30
CA LEU A 261 -19.15 -7.48 4.41
C LEU A 261 -19.56 -6.13 3.81
N GLY A 262 -18.88 -5.06 4.21
CA GLY A 262 -19.13 -3.69 3.73
C GLY A 262 -18.89 -3.55 2.23
N SER A 263 -17.75 -3.99 1.73
CA SER A 263 -17.45 -3.96 0.29
C SER A 263 -18.44 -4.81 -0.51
N GLY A 264 -18.82 -5.99 -0.03
CA GLY A 264 -19.83 -6.82 -0.68
C GLY A 264 -21.20 -6.16 -0.76
N ILE A 265 -21.63 -5.46 0.28
CA ILE A 265 -22.92 -4.75 0.27
C ILE A 265 -22.87 -3.53 -0.66
N LEU A 266 -21.82 -2.71 -0.55
CA LEU A 266 -21.65 -1.50 -1.36
C LEU A 266 -21.52 -1.83 -2.86
N CYS A 267 -20.75 -2.88 -3.19
CA CYS A 267 -20.53 -3.33 -4.56
C CYS A 267 -21.55 -4.39 -5.05
N ARG A 268 -22.48 -4.83 -4.18
CA ARG A 268 -23.47 -5.90 -4.43
C ARG A 268 -22.84 -7.22 -4.91
N LEU A 269 -21.76 -7.64 -4.25
CA LEU A 269 -21.00 -8.84 -4.54
C LEU A 269 -21.34 -9.93 -3.51
N ARG A 270 -22.05 -11.00 -3.93
CA ARG A 270 -22.56 -12.03 -3.01
C ARG A 270 -21.44 -12.76 -2.28
N ALA A 271 -20.33 -13.05 -2.97
CA ALA A 271 -19.21 -13.80 -2.40
C ALA A 271 -18.60 -13.09 -1.18
N THR A 272 -18.23 -11.81 -1.31
CA THR A 272 -17.62 -11.04 -0.22
C THR A 272 -18.63 -10.75 0.90
N THR A 273 -19.90 -10.50 0.58
CA THR A 273 -20.97 -10.36 1.59
C THR A 273 -21.17 -11.64 2.40
N LEU A 274 -21.24 -12.80 1.73
CA LEU A 274 -21.45 -14.08 2.43
C LEU A 274 -20.24 -14.44 3.29
N VAL A 275 -19.02 -14.37 2.76
CA VAL A 275 -17.80 -14.71 3.51
C VAL A 275 -17.59 -13.74 4.67
N GLY A 276 -17.71 -12.43 4.44
CA GLY A 276 -17.63 -11.41 5.48
C GLY A 276 -18.71 -11.59 6.55
N GLY A 277 -19.95 -11.86 6.15
CA GLY A 277 -21.07 -12.09 7.07
C GLY A 277 -20.88 -13.33 7.94
N ILE A 278 -20.47 -14.47 7.36
CA ILE A 278 -20.16 -15.70 8.10
C ILE A 278 -19.02 -15.45 9.08
N ALA A 279 -17.96 -14.74 8.66
CA ALA A 279 -16.83 -14.42 9.52
C ALA A 279 -17.22 -13.53 10.69
N THR A 280 -17.96 -12.45 10.45
CA THR A 280 -18.47 -11.56 11.50
C THR A 280 -19.39 -12.30 12.47
N LEU A 281 -20.30 -13.14 11.97
CA LEU A 281 -21.18 -13.96 12.81
C LEU A 281 -20.37 -14.93 13.67
N THR A 282 -19.38 -15.59 13.07
CA THR A 282 -18.49 -16.52 13.78
C THR A 282 -17.70 -15.80 14.86
N TYR A 283 -17.18 -14.61 14.58
CA TYR A 283 -16.47 -13.76 15.55
C TYR A 283 -17.36 -13.40 16.74
N VAL A 284 -18.58 -12.92 16.49
CA VAL A 284 -19.55 -12.55 17.52
C VAL A 284 -19.99 -13.77 18.32
N ALA A 285 -20.32 -14.88 17.66
CA ALA A 285 -20.76 -16.11 18.32
C ALA A 285 -19.68 -16.65 19.26
N THR A 286 -18.43 -16.68 18.81
CA THR A 286 -17.32 -17.17 19.64
C THR A 286 -17.00 -16.19 20.76
N LEU A 287 -17.22 -14.89 20.57
CA LEU A 287 -17.06 -13.91 21.65
C LEU A 287 -18.11 -14.16 22.73
N LEU A 288 -19.38 -14.37 22.36
CA LEU A 288 -20.44 -14.69 23.31
C LEU A 288 -20.17 -15.97 24.11
N VAL A 289 -19.54 -16.98 23.49
CA VAL A 289 -19.21 -18.25 24.16
C VAL A 289 -17.99 -18.12 25.08
N PHE A 290 -16.96 -17.37 24.68
CA PHE A 290 -15.65 -17.35 25.36
C PHE A 290 -15.39 -16.14 26.26
N VAL A 291 -16.28 -15.17 26.32
CA VAL A 291 -16.18 -14.06 27.27
C VAL A 291 -16.32 -14.60 28.70
N ARG A 292 -15.19 -14.71 29.40
CA ARG A 292 -15.11 -14.87 30.85
C ARG A 292 -14.93 -13.49 31.47
N LEU A 293 -16.03 -12.78 31.69
CA LEU A 293 -16.02 -11.53 32.43
C LEU A 293 -16.25 -11.84 33.92
N PRO A 294 -15.75 -11.01 34.85
CA PRO A 294 -16.22 -11.04 36.23
C PRO A 294 -17.74 -10.89 36.23
N ASP A 295 -18.46 -11.71 37.00
CA ASP A 295 -19.93 -11.92 36.90
C ASP A 295 -20.76 -10.63 36.78
N GLN A 296 -20.30 -9.51 37.35
CA GLN A 296 -21.01 -8.24 37.33
C GLN A 296 -20.87 -7.42 36.02
N LEU A 297 -19.74 -7.52 35.30
CA LEU A 297 -19.52 -6.75 34.06
C LEU A 297 -19.93 -7.53 32.81
N GLN A 298 -20.12 -8.84 32.92
CA GLN A 298 -20.48 -9.72 31.81
C GLN A 298 -21.82 -9.36 31.19
N HIS A 299 -22.84 -9.18 32.01
CA HIS A 299 -24.19 -8.93 31.52
C HIS A 299 -24.30 -7.60 30.78
N MET A 300 -23.72 -6.52 31.31
CA MET A 300 -23.76 -5.19 30.69
C MET A 300 -23.01 -5.15 29.34
N ALA A 301 -21.80 -5.73 29.27
CA ALA A 301 -21.02 -5.76 28.04
C ALA A 301 -21.70 -6.60 26.96
N VAL A 302 -22.27 -7.75 27.33
CA VAL A 302 -23.01 -8.62 26.40
C VAL A 302 -24.27 -7.91 25.87
N TYR A 303 -25.06 -7.26 26.73
CA TYR A 303 -26.24 -6.52 26.28
C TYR A 303 -25.88 -5.33 25.37
N MET A 304 -24.80 -4.60 25.66
CA MET A 304 -24.34 -3.52 24.78
C MET A 304 -23.84 -4.04 23.44
N MET A 305 -23.16 -5.19 23.41
CA MET A 305 -22.71 -5.80 22.17
C MET A 305 -23.88 -6.33 21.33
N ILE A 306 -24.84 -7.02 21.95
CA ILE A 306 -26.07 -7.48 21.27
C ILE A 306 -26.86 -6.28 20.75
N GLY A 307 -27.06 -5.26 21.58
CA GLY A 307 -27.76 -4.03 21.20
C GLY A 307 -27.07 -3.30 20.05
N GLY A 308 -25.74 -3.14 20.11
CA GLY A 308 -24.94 -2.57 19.04
C GLY A 308 -24.98 -3.39 17.75
N GLY A 309 -24.94 -4.72 17.84
CA GLY A 309 -25.05 -5.63 16.71
C GLY A 309 -26.42 -5.56 16.02
N ILE A 310 -27.52 -5.57 16.80
CA ILE A 310 -28.88 -5.41 16.28
C ILE A 310 -29.02 -4.04 15.61
N PHE A 311 -28.58 -2.98 16.28
CA PHE A 311 -28.63 -1.62 15.74
C PHE A 311 -27.86 -1.51 14.42
N PHE A 312 -26.67 -2.11 14.35
CA PHE A 312 -25.86 -2.18 13.14
C PHE A 312 -26.57 -2.92 12.00
N VAL A 313 -27.14 -4.10 12.27
CA VAL A 313 -27.90 -4.88 11.28
C VAL A 313 -29.12 -4.10 10.77
N VAL A 314 -29.86 -3.43 11.65
CA VAL A 314 -31.01 -2.60 11.28
C VAL A 314 -30.55 -1.41 10.43
N ALA A 315 -29.50 -0.70 10.84
CA ALA A 315 -28.95 0.42 10.08
C ALA A 315 -28.48 -0.02 8.68
N LEU A 316 -27.87 -1.20 8.59
CA LEU A 316 -27.41 -1.80 7.34
C LEU A 316 -28.58 -2.18 6.42
N LEU A 317 -29.63 -2.81 6.96
CA LEU A 317 -30.86 -3.09 6.22
C LEU A 317 -31.53 -1.80 5.73
N LEU A 318 -31.64 -0.77 6.59
CA LEU A 318 -32.20 0.51 6.22
C LEU A 318 -31.38 1.21 5.13
N SER A 319 -30.05 1.12 5.18
CA SER A 319 -29.16 1.65 4.14
C SER A 319 -29.43 0.99 2.79
N ILE A 320 -29.55 -0.34 2.77
CA ILE A 320 -29.87 -1.10 1.54
C ILE A 320 -31.28 -0.73 1.02
N TYR A 321 -32.27 -0.63 1.91
CA TYR A 321 -33.63 -0.24 1.55
C TYR A 321 -33.72 1.19 1.00
N ARG A 322 -32.93 2.13 1.56
CA ARG A 322 -32.84 3.51 1.07
C ARG A 322 -32.38 3.54 -0.39
N ASP A 323 -31.28 2.87 -0.69
CA ASP A 323 -30.74 2.83 -2.06
C ASP A 323 -31.70 2.13 -3.02
N TYR A 324 -32.44 1.14 -2.53
CA TYR A 324 -33.49 0.48 -3.30
C TYR A 324 -34.65 1.42 -3.64
N LEU A 325 -35.16 2.17 -2.65
CA LEU A 325 -36.26 3.11 -2.82
C LEU A 325 -35.88 4.26 -3.75
N LEU A 326 -34.64 4.77 -3.66
CA LEU A 326 -34.14 5.83 -4.53
C LEU A 326 -34.03 5.40 -6.00
N ALA A 327 -33.72 4.13 -6.27
CA ALA A 327 -33.61 3.61 -7.63
C ALA A 327 -34.96 3.20 -8.26
N LEU A 328 -36.04 3.20 -7.49
CA LEU A 328 -37.35 2.69 -7.91
C LEU A 328 -38.01 3.54 -9.02
N PRO A 329 -38.01 4.89 -8.97
CA PRO A 329 -38.66 5.73 -9.98
C PRO A 329 -38.05 5.59 -11.38
N GLU A 330 -36.72 5.59 -11.48
CA GLU A 330 -36.02 5.39 -12.76
C GLU A 330 -36.29 4.01 -13.38
N ARG A 331 -36.47 2.99 -12.53
CA ARG A 331 -36.78 1.63 -12.97
C ARG A 331 -38.20 1.48 -13.49
N VAL A 332 -39.18 2.07 -12.79
CA VAL A 332 -40.57 2.13 -13.27
C VAL A 332 -40.61 2.87 -14.61
N ARG A 333 -39.87 3.97 -14.74
CA ARG A 333 -39.79 4.75 -15.99
C ARG A 333 -39.17 3.97 -17.16
N THR A 334 -38.27 3.03 -16.90
CA THR A 334 -37.60 2.22 -17.95
C THR A 334 -38.27 0.89 -18.24
N GLY A 335 -39.41 0.57 -17.60
CA GLY A 335 -40.14 -0.67 -17.84
C GLY A 335 -39.36 -1.94 -17.46
N LYS A 336 -38.26 -1.81 -16.69
CA LYS A 336 -37.49 -2.96 -16.20
C LYS A 336 -38.29 -3.60 -15.07
N GLY A 337 -38.94 -4.73 -15.36
CA GLY A 337 -39.83 -5.44 -14.45
C GLY A 337 -39.25 -5.65 -13.04
N LEU A 338 -40.13 -5.64 -12.04
CA LEU A 338 -39.85 -5.68 -10.60
C LEU A 338 -38.95 -6.87 -10.16
N PHE A 339 -38.86 -7.93 -10.98
CA PHE A 339 -38.19 -9.18 -10.67
C PHE A 339 -36.70 -9.24 -11.02
N ARG A 340 -36.11 -8.23 -11.67
CA ARG A 340 -34.67 -8.19 -11.98
C ARG A 340 -33.82 -7.64 -10.82
N VAL A 341 -34.32 -7.76 -9.59
CA VAL A 341 -33.75 -7.16 -8.37
C VAL A 341 -32.80 -8.10 -7.64
N LEU A 342 -32.88 -9.41 -7.90
CA LEU A 342 -32.06 -10.44 -7.22
C LEU A 342 -30.92 -11.00 -8.09
N THR A 343 -30.59 -10.38 -9.23
CA THR A 343 -29.34 -10.69 -9.92
C THR A 343 -28.16 -10.03 -9.20
N TRP A 344 -28.00 -10.34 -7.92
CA TRP A 344 -26.75 -10.16 -7.21
C TRP A 344 -25.75 -11.14 -7.82
N ARG A 345 -24.54 -10.66 -8.03
CA ARG A 345 -23.50 -11.49 -8.62
C ARG A 345 -23.02 -12.53 -7.63
#